data_AF-A0A416EEF2-F1
#
_entry.id   AF-A0A416EEF2-F1
#
_cell.length_a   1.000
_cell.length_b   1.000
_cell.length_c   1.000
_cell.angle_alpha   90.00
_cell.angle_beta   90.00
_cell.angle_gamma   90.00
#
_symmetry.space_group_name_H-M   'P 1'
#
loop_
_entity.id
_entity.type
_entity.pdbx_description
1 polymer ?
#
loop_
_entity_poly.entity_id
_entity_poly.type
_entity_poly.pdbx_seq_one_letter_code
_entity_poly.pdbx_strand_id
1 'polypeptide(L)'
;MSILEVLMIVCFGLAWPINLYNSWKSKSTKGKNLLFMSFIVLAYVFGILNKLLVSVDNAIYFYCLNEFMVLADYILYFCNRSREIKKGICRNYTVVYR
;
A
#
# COMPACT_ATOMS: atom_id res chain seq x y z
N MET A 1 -8.30 20.88 12.50
CA MET A 1 -8.67 19.85 11.51
C MET A 1 -10.17 19.97 11.25
N SER A 2 -10.57 20.18 10.01
CA SER A 2 -11.99 20.25 9.63
C SER A 2 -12.62 18.84 9.70
N ILE A 3 -13.93 18.73 9.97
CA ILE A 3 -14.63 17.42 10.00
C ILE A 3 -14.45 16.66 8.67
N LEU A 4 -14.41 17.38 7.54
CA LEU A 4 -14.22 16.82 6.21
C LEU A 4 -12.82 16.25 6.01
N GLU A 5 -11.81 16.89 6.62
CA GLU A 5 -10.41 16.47 6.56
C GLU A 5 -10.19 15.19 7.35
N VAL A 6 -10.80 15.09 8.54
CA VAL A 6 -10.77 13.87 9.36
C VAL A 6 -11.46 12.71 8.63
N LEU A 7 -12.65 12.94 8.05
CA LEU A 7 -13.35 11.93 7.26
C LEU A 7 -12.53 11.47 6.04
N MET A 8 -11.87 12.39 5.35
CA MET A 8 -10.97 12.06 4.25
C MET A 8 -9.85 11.11 4.72
N ILE A 9 -9.15 11.44 5.82
CA ILE A 9 -8.07 10.62 6.37
C ILE A 9 -8.58 9.23 6.78
N VAL A 10 -9.77 9.15 7.39
CA VAL A 10 -10.38 7.87 7.78
C VAL A 10 -10.74 7.03 6.56
N CYS A 11 -11.37 7.62 5.53
CA CYS A 11 -11.70 6.91 4.30
C CYS A 11 -10.44 6.39 3.58
N PHE A 12 -9.39 7.20 3.49
CA PHE A 12 -8.10 6.74 2.97
C PHE A 12 -7.48 5.65 3.85
N GLY A 13 -7.58 5.79 5.17
CA GLY A 13 -7.07 4.80 6.12
C GLY A 13 -7.79 3.46 6.03
N LEU A 14 -9.08 3.44 5.68
CA LEU A 14 -9.86 2.22 5.47
C LEU A 14 -9.66 1.59 4.08
N ALA A 15 -9.23 2.35 3.08
CA ALA A 15 -8.96 1.83 1.74
C ALA A 15 -7.80 0.81 1.75
N TRP A 16 -6.75 1.07 2.51
CA TRP A 16 -5.57 0.18 2.62
C TRP A 16 -5.85 -1.19 3.24
N PRO A 17 -6.53 -1.33 4.39
CA PRO A 17 -6.83 -2.65 4.97
C PRO A 17 -7.75 -3.47 4.08
N ILE A 18 -8.70 -2.84 3.38
CA ILE A 18 -9.55 -3.53 2.39
C ILE A 18 -8.69 -4.07 1.25
N ASN A 19 -7.79 -3.25 0.70
CA ASN A 19 -6.90 -3.66 -0.38
C ASN A 19 -5.94 -4.79 0.05
N LEU A 20 -5.36 -4.68 1.25
CA LEU A 20 -4.50 -5.70 1.84
C LEU A 20 -5.25 -7.02 2.05
N TYR A 21 -6.46 -6.95 2.62
CA TYR A 21 -7.30 -8.13 2.84
C TYR A 21 -7.63 -8.85 1.52
N ASN A 22 -8.04 -8.10 0.50
CA ASN A 22 -8.34 -8.65 -0.82
C ASN A 22 -7.11 -9.34 -1.43
N SER A 23 -5.93 -8.77 -1.23
CA SER A 23 -4.66 -9.30 -1.74
C SER A 23 -4.23 -10.57 -1.02
N TRP A 24 -4.50 -10.65 0.27
CA TRP A 24 -4.24 -11.85 1.05
C TRP A 24 -5.23 -12.97 0.69
N LYS A 25 -6.53 -12.65 0.60
CA LYS A 25 -7.57 -13.62 0.28
C LYS A 25 -7.46 -14.16 -1.14
N SER A 26 -7.26 -13.29 -2.13
CA SER A 26 -7.16 -13.69 -3.53
C SER A 26 -5.85 -14.41 -3.85
N LYS A 27 -4.77 -14.15 -3.09
CA LYS A 27 -3.41 -14.64 -3.35
C LYS A 27 -2.94 -14.36 -4.79
N SER A 28 -3.46 -13.30 -5.41
CA SER A 28 -3.15 -12.92 -6.79
C SER A 28 -2.67 -11.47 -6.87
N THR A 29 -1.87 -11.18 -7.90
CA THR A 29 -1.44 -9.82 -8.23
C THR A 29 -2.22 -9.20 -9.39
N LYS A 30 -3.29 -9.86 -9.86
CA LYS A 30 -4.13 -9.37 -10.96
C LYS A 30 -4.79 -8.03 -10.61
N GLY A 31 -4.65 -7.05 -11.51
CA GLY A 31 -5.20 -5.69 -11.34
C GLY A 31 -4.32 -4.75 -10.51
N LYS A 32 -3.20 -5.23 -9.96
CA LYS A 32 -2.25 -4.39 -9.22
C LYS A 32 -1.14 -3.85 -10.11
N ASN A 33 -0.76 -2.61 -9.86
CA ASN A 33 0.35 -1.94 -10.54
C ASN A 33 1.50 -1.72 -9.56
N LEU A 34 2.63 -2.40 -9.79
CA LEU A 34 3.81 -2.34 -8.93
C LEU A 34 4.40 -0.93 -8.87
N LEU A 35 4.43 -0.19 -9.99
CA LEU A 35 4.96 1.17 -10.03
C LEU A 35 4.10 2.11 -9.18
N PHE A 36 2.77 2.01 -9.33
CA PHE A 36 1.83 2.79 -8.53
C PHE A 36 2.03 2.54 -7.02
N MET A 37 2.11 1.27 -6.62
CA MET A 37 2.35 0.92 -5.21
C MET A 37 3.71 1.44 -4.71
N SER A 38 4.75 1.37 -5.55
CA SER A 38 6.09 1.88 -5.19
C SER A 38 6.09 3.39 -4.96
N PHE A 39 5.39 4.15 -5.81
CA PHE A 39 5.22 5.60 -5.63
C PHE A 39 4.42 5.94 -4.37
N ILE A 40 3.39 5.17 -4.04
CA ILE A 40 2.64 5.36 -2.80
C ILE A 40 3.55 5.16 -1.58
N VAL A 41 4.30 4.06 -1.52
CA VAL A 41 5.23 3.79 -0.41
C VAL A 41 6.22 4.96 -0.26
N LEU A 42 6.82 5.39 -1.36
CA LEU A 42 7.79 6.48 -1.35
C LEU A 42 7.17 7.84 -0.94
N ALA A 43 5.92 8.10 -1.35
CA ALA A 43 5.17 9.27 -0.91
C ALA A 43 4.89 9.26 0.60
N TYR A 44 4.54 8.10 1.18
CA TYR A 44 4.35 7.98 2.64
C TYR A 44 5.64 8.22 3.40
N VAL A 45 6.76 7.64 2.94
CA VAL A 45 8.08 7.87 3.55
C VAL A 45 8.40 9.36 3.60
N PHE A 46 8.25 10.08 2.48
CA PHE A 46 8.50 11.52 2.45
C PHE A 46 7.50 12.32 3.30
N GLY A 47 6.23 11.92 3.34
CA GLY A 47 5.22 12.55 4.19
C GLY A 47 5.54 12.44 5.67
N ILE A 48 5.99 11.26 6.12
CA ILE A 48 6.36 11.01 7.51
C ILE A 48 7.67 11.74 7.85
N LEU A 49 8.68 11.71 6.98
CA LEU A 49 9.90 12.48 7.17
C LEU A 49 9.62 13.98 7.32
N ASN A 50 8.74 14.53 6.48
CA ASN A 50 8.35 15.94 6.60
C ASN A 50 7.66 16.24 7.95
N LYS A 51 6.78 15.35 8.43
CA LYS A 51 6.15 15.49 9.75
C LYS A 51 7.18 15.42 10.89
N LEU A 52 8.16 14.54 10.79
CA LEU A 52 9.22 14.41 11.80
C LEU A 52 10.16 15.63 11.84
N LEU A 53 10.43 16.24 10.68
CA LEU A 53 11.39 17.35 10.56
C LEU A 53 10.78 18.75 10.76
N VAL A 54 9.50 18.94 10.41
CA VAL A 54 8.86 20.27 10.39
C VAL A 54 7.92 20.46 11.59
N SER A 55 6.99 19.54 11.80
CA SER A 55 6.02 19.63 12.90
C SER A 55 5.35 18.29 13.18
N VAL A 56 5.70 17.70 14.33
CA VAL A 56 5.09 16.47 14.80
C VAL A 56 3.73 16.80 15.42
N ASP A 57 2.68 16.20 14.87
CA ASP A 57 1.35 16.20 15.47
C ASP A 57 0.83 14.78 15.63
N ASN A 58 -0.27 14.62 16.37
CA ASN A 58 -0.87 13.32 16.61
C ASN A 58 -1.38 12.63 15.33
N ALA A 59 -1.45 13.32 14.19
CA ALA A 59 -1.82 12.68 12.93
C ALA A 59 -0.75 11.71 12.43
N ILE A 60 0.51 11.84 12.90
CA ILE A 60 1.61 10.96 12.52
C ILE A 60 1.30 9.48 12.77
N TYR A 61 0.56 9.15 13.84
CA TYR A 61 0.16 7.77 14.14
C TYR A 61 -0.70 7.16 13.03
N PHE A 62 -1.63 7.94 12.46
CA PHE A 62 -2.47 7.49 11.34
C PHE A 62 -1.66 7.30 10.06
N TYR A 63 -0.67 8.16 9.81
CA TYR A 63 0.25 8.02 8.68
C TYR A 63 1.12 6.77 8.81
N CYS A 64 1.71 6.53 9.99
CA CYS A 64 2.51 5.34 10.25
C CYS A 64 1.69 4.04 10.12
N LEU A 65 0.45 4.04 10.63
CA LEU A 65 -0.45 2.89 10.49
C LEU A 65 -0.75 2.62 9.01
N ASN A 66 -1.07 3.66 8.24
CA ASN A 66 -1.35 3.53 6.81
C ASN A 66 -0.12 3.04 6.05
N GLU A 67 1.05 3.60 6.33
CA GLU A 67 2.30 3.18 5.71
C GLU A 67 2.58 1.70 5.98
N PHE A 68 2.38 1.23 7.22
CA PHE A 68 2.55 -0.17 7.56
C PHE A 68 1.62 -1.09 6.75
N MET A 69 0.36 -0.70 6.56
CA MET A 69 -0.60 -1.48 5.76
C MET A 69 -0.23 -1.50 4.27
N VAL A 70 0.17 -0.34 3.72
CA VAL A 70 0.64 -0.24 2.33
C VAL A 70 1.90 -1.08 2.13
N LEU A 71 2.84 -1.01 3.07
CA LEU A 71 4.10 -1.76 3.02
C LEU A 71 3.85 -3.28 3.12
N ALA A 72 2.94 -3.70 4.00
CA ALA A 72 2.51 -5.09 4.09
C ALA A 72 1.90 -5.57 2.76
N ASP A 73 1.07 -4.75 2.12
CA ASP A 73 0.45 -5.06 0.82
C ASP A 73 1.48 -5.09 -0.32
N TYR A 74 2.49 -4.22 -0.25
CA TYR A 74 3.63 -4.16 -1.16
C TYR A 74 4.50 -5.42 -1.05
N ILE A 75 4.84 -5.85 0.16
CA ILE A 75 5.58 -7.11 0.38
C ILE A 75 4.75 -8.30 -0.12
N LEU A 76 3.46 -8.31 0.22
CA LEU A 76 2.54 -9.37 -0.19
C LEU A 76 2.42 -9.47 -1.72
N TYR A 77 2.51 -8.35 -2.44
CA TYR A 77 2.60 -8.34 -3.90
C TYR A 77 3.76 -9.20 -4.38
N PHE A 78 4.98 -9.00 -3.87
CA PHE A 78 6.14 -9.81 -4.27
C PHE A 78 5.96 -11.28 -3.91
N CYS A 79 5.45 -11.59 -2.72
CA CYS A 79 5.19 -12.98 -2.31
C CYS A 79 4.19 -13.69 -3.24
N ASN A 80 3.07 -13.03 -3.53
CA ASN A 80 2.06 -13.57 -4.45
C ASN A 80 2.62 -13.67 -5.87
N ARG A 81 3.41 -12.68 -6.30
CA ARG A 81 4.02 -12.65 -7.63
C ARG A 81 5.02 -13.77 -7.83
N SER A 82 5.89 -14.03 -6.86
CA SER A 82 6.84 -15.14 -6.93
C SER A 82 6.12 -16.48 -7.00
N ARG A 83 4.96 -16.64 -6.35
CA ARG A 83 4.11 -17.84 -6.48
C ARG A 83 3.48 -17.95 -7.86
N GLU A 84 3.00 -16.85 -8.43
CA GLU A 84 2.42 -16.81 -9.78
C GLU A 84 3.46 -17.12 -10.86
N ILE A 85 4.69 -16.62 -10.71
CA ILE A 85 5.82 -16.95 -11.60
C ILE A 85 6.14 -18.45 -11.53
N LYS A 86 6.24 -19.02 -10.32
CA LYS A 86 6.46 -20.48 -10.14
C LYS A 86 5.35 -21.34 -10.76
N LYS A 87 4.13 -20.82 -10.82
CA LYS A 87 2.96 -21.48 -11.45
C LYS A 87 2.85 -21.21 -12.96
N GLY A 88 3.75 -20.42 -13.55
CA GLY A 88 3.69 -20.05 -14.97
C GLY A 88 2.60 -19.02 -15.33
N ILE A 89 1.94 -18.41 -14.34
CA ILE A 89 0.87 -17.41 -14.54
C ILE A 89 1.48 -16.04 -14.92
N CYS A 90 2.73 -15.78 -14.54
CA CYS A 90 3.43 -14.52 -14.82
C CYS A 90 4.85 -14.78 -15.32
N ARG A 91 5.34 -13.93 -16.24
CA ARG A 91 6.73 -14.03 -16.75
C ARG A 91 7.74 -13.39 -15.80
N ASN A 92 7.39 -12.23 -15.26
CA ASN A 92 8.25 -11.39 -14.45
C ASN A 92 7.38 -10.60 -13.44
N TYR A 93 7.98 -9.66 -12.70
CA TYR A 93 7.29 -8.87 -11.68
C TYR A 93 6.37 -7.77 -12.23
N THR A 94 6.32 -7.54 -13.53
CA THR A 94 5.54 -6.43 -14.15
C THR A 94 4.50 -6.91 -15.17
N VAL A 95 4.67 -8.11 -15.74
CA VAL A 95 3.89 -8.67 -16.86
C VAL A 95 3.21 -9.98 -16.46
N VAL A 96 1.87 -9.94 -16.35
CA VAL A 96 1.00 -11.11 -16.11
C VAL A 96 0.64 -11.73 -17.46
N TYR A 97 0.69 -13.06 -17.61
CA TYR A 97 0.07 -13.71 -18.77
C TYR A 97 -1.44 -13.68 -18.58
N ARG A 98 -2.14 -13.06 -19.53
CA ARG A 98 -3.60 -12.89 -19.47
C ARG A 98 -4.32 -14.21 -19.61
#